data_AF-A0A842YET8-F1
#
_entry.id   AF-A0A842YET8-F1
#
_cell.length_a   1.000
_cell.length_b   1.000
_cell.length_c   1.000
_cell.angle_alpha   90.00
_cell.angle_beta   90.00
_cell.angle_gamma   90.00
#
_symmetry.space_group_name_H-M   'P 1'
#
loop_
_entity.id
_entity.type
_entity.pdbx_description
1 polymer ?
#
loop_
_entity_poly.entity_id
_entity_poly.type
_entity_poly.pdbx_seq_one_letter_code
_entity_poly.pdbx_strand_id
1 'polypeptide(L)' 'MGIATFGTGCFWCTEAVFQQLKGVKSVVSGFSGGHVENPSYEQVVSGGTGHAEVCQIEFDS' A
#
# COMPACT_ATOMS: atom_id res chain seq x y z
N MET A 1 -14.22 -11.45 5.61
CA MET A 1 -13.16 -10.43 5.55
C MET A 1 -12.30 -10.73 4.35
N GLY A 2 -12.28 -9.80 3.39
CA GLY A 2 -11.43 -9.84 2.21
C GLY A 2 -10.21 -8.94 2.40
N ILE A 3 -9.10 -9.31 1.78
CA ILE A 3 -7.89 -8.48 1.69
C ILE A 3 -7.63 -8.19 0.22
N ALA A 4 -7.39 -6.92 -0.10
CA ALA A 4 -6.98 -6.49 -1.43
C ALA A 4 -5.78 -5.52 -1.33
N THR A 5 -4.87 -5.63 -2.29
CA THR A 5 -3.69 -4.74 -2.39
C THR A 5 -3.78 -3.91 -3.66
N PHE A 6 -3.72 -2.60 -3.53
CA PHE A 6 -3.82 -1.67 -4.66
C PHE A 6 -2.55 -0.83 -4.80
N GLY A 7 -1.96 -0.84 -5.99
CA GLY A 7 -0.91 0.11 -6.39
C GLY A 7 -1.53 1.34 -7.01
N THR A 8 -1.49 2.48 -6.31
CA THR A 8 -2.27 3.69 -6.66
C THR A 8 -1.43 4.94 -6.85
N GLY A 9 -0.10 4.81 -6.83
CA GLY A 9 0.80 5.96 -6.73
C GLY A 9 0.94 6.38 -5.27
N CYS A 10 0.94 7.69 -5.01
CA CYS A 10 1.19 8.25 -3.67
C CYS A 10 0.23 7.70 -2.61
N PHE A 11 0.72 6.79 -1.76
CA PHE A 11 -0.13 6.09 -0.79
C PHE A 11 -0.75 7.02 0.27
N TRP A 12 -0.17 8.20 0.53
CA TRP A 12 -0.73 9.17 1.49
C TRP A 12 -2.12 9.66 1.12
N CYS A 13 -2.36 9.92 -0.17
CA CYS A 13 -3.67 10.38 -0.62
C CYS A 13 -4.67 9.23 -0.64
N THR A 14 -4.22 8.06 -1.09
CA THR A 14 -5.09 6.92 -1.33
C THR A 14 -5.54 6.26 -0.03
N GLU A 15 -4.66 6.16 0.96
CA GLU A 15 -4.99 5.62 2.29
C GLU A 15 -6.15 6.40 2.93
N ALA A 16 -6.06 7.73 2.93
CA ALA A 16 -7.09 8.59 3.50
C ALA A 16 -8.46 8.42 2.81
N VAL A 17 -8.47 8.20 1.50
CA VAL A 17 -9.72 7.94 0.75
C VAL A 17 -10.32 6.59 1.13
N PHE A 18 -9.49 5.54 1.20
CA PHE A 18 -9.97 4.20 1.52
C PHE A 18 -10.47 4.07 2.96
N GLN A 19 -9.84 4.75 3.92
CA GLN A 19 -10.29 4.76 5.32
C GLN A 19 -11.69 5.37 5.49
N GLN A 20 -12.14 6.22 4.56
CA GLN A 20 -13.47 6.84 4.61
C GLN A 20 -14.57 5.96 3.98
N LEU A 21 -14.21 4.87 3.30
CA LEU A 21 -15.19 4.00 2.66
C LEU A 21 -15.91 3.13 3.68
N LYS A 22 -17.24 3.04 3.57
CA LYS A 22 -18.03 2.13 4.39
C LYS A 22 -17.69 0.68 4.07
N GLY A 23 -17.42 -0.11 5.11
CA GLY A 23 -17.04 -1.51 4.99
C GLY A 23 -15.52 -1.74 5.02
N VAL A 24 -14.70 -0.70 4.92
CA VAL A 24 -13.26 -0.81 5.16
C VAL A 24 -12.99 -0.88 6.67
N LYS A 25 -12.22 -1.89 7.08
CA LYS A 25 -11.80 -2.12 8.47
C LYS A 25 -10.44 -1.52 8.75
N SER A 26 -9.49 -1.76 7.86
CA SER A 26 -8.12 -1.28 8.00
C SER A 26 -7.51 -0.99 6.63
N VAL A 27 -6.60 -0.02 6.60
CA VAL A 27 -5.77 0.32 5.45
C VAL A 27 -4.34 0.44 5.95
N VAL A 28 -3.41 -0.20 5.26
CA VAL A 28 -1.97 -0.18 5.59
C VAL A 28 -1.19 0.21 4.34
N SER A 29 -0.48 1.34 4.41
CA SER A 29 0.49 1.74 3.38
C SER A 29 1.76 0.89 3.41
N GLY A 30 2.29 0.54 2.24
CA GLY A 30 3.54 -0.20 2.13
C GLY A 30 4.10 -0.24 0.72
N PHE A 31 5.03 -1.17 0.50
CA PHE A 31 5.76 -1.34 -0.74
C PHE A 31 5.68 -2.80 -1.21
N SER A 32 5.46 -3.02 -2.52
CA SER A 32 5.37 -4.37 -3.07
C SER A 32 5.81 -4.44 -4.54
N GLY A 33 6.09 -5.65 -5.04
CA GLY A 33 6.43 -5.90 -6.44
C GLY A 33 7.91 -5.70 -6.81
N GLY A 34 8.76 -5.30 -5.85
CA GLY A 34 10.21 -5.18 -6.04
C GLY A 34 10.98 -6.47 -5.71
N HIS A 35 12.30 -6.40 -5.84
CA HIS A 35 13.20 -7.54 -5.69
C HIS A 35 14.04 -7.52 -4.40
N VAL A 36 14.03 -6.40 -3.66
CA VAL A 36 14.74 -6.26 -2.39
C VAL A 36 13.84 -6.74 -1.25
N GLU A 37 14.32 -7.70 -0.44
CA GLU A 37 13.60 -8.15 0.75
C GLU A 37 13.62 -7.09 1.85
N ASN A 38 12.45 -6.83 2.45
CA ASN A 38 12.25 -5.89 3.55
C ASN A 38 12.96 -4.53 3.34
N PRO A 39 12.68 -3.82 2.22
CA PRO A 39 13.35 -2.57 1.92
C PRO A 39 12.98 -1.49 2.94
N SER A 40 13.93 -0.60 3.24
CA SER A 40 13.61 0.64 3.95
C SER A 40 12.94 1.65 3.02
N TYR A 41 12.26 2.64 3.60
CA TYR A 41 11.64 3.74 2.84
C TYR A 41 12.65 4.44 1.92
N GLU A 42 13.84 4.75 2.44
CA GLU A 42 14.90 5.43 1.70
C GLU A 42 15.39 4.60 0.52
N GLN A 43 15.47 3.28 0.68
CA GLN A 43 15.85 2.39 -0.42
C GLN A 43 14.82 2.42 -1.54
N VAL A 44 13.52 2.42 -1.22
CA VAL A 44 12.47 2.47 -2.25
C VAL A 44 12.45 3.81 -2.96
N VAL A 45 12.51 4.93 -2.21
CA VAL A 45 12.51 6.29 -2.80
C VAL A 45 13.75 6.54 -3.66
N SER A 46 14.88 5.88 -3.36
CA SER A 46 16.08 5.96 -4.22
C SER A 46 15.92 5.32 -5.61
N GLY A 47 14.83 4.56 -5.85
CA GLY A 47 14.48 3.99 -7.15
C GLY A 47 15.18 2.69 -7.53
N GLY A 48 16.04 2.14 -6.67
CA GLY A 48 16.84 0.94 -6.96
C GLY A 48 16.18 -0.40 -6.66
N THR A 49 15.05 -0.42 -5.94
CA THR A 49 14.46 -1.67 -5.40
C THR A 49 13.37 -2.28 -6.26
N GLY A 50 12.85 -1.53 -7.23
CA GLY A 50 11.73 -1.93 -8.09
C GLY A 50 10.38 -2.05 -7.38
N HIS A 51 10.27 -1.64 -6.11
CA HIS A 51 9.01 -1.67 -5.39
C HIS A 51 8.07 -0.54 -5.84
N ALA A 52 6.78 -0.84 -5.90
CA ALA A 52 5.71 0.11 -6.09
C ALA A 52 5.06 0.46 -4.74
N GLU A 53 4.60 1.70 -4.63
CA GLU A 53 3.75 2.15 -3.53
C GLU A 53 2.37 1.48 -3.59
N VAL A 54 1.99 0.82 -2.50
CA VAL A 54 0.74 0.07 -2.40
C VAL A 54 0.00 0.35 -1.08
N CYS A 55 -1.32 0.17 -1.10
CA CYS A 55 -2.15 0.12 0.09
C CYS A 55 -2.80 -1.27 0.19
N GLN A 56 -2.62 -1.93 1.32
CA GLN A 56 -3.34 -3.16 1.66
C GLN A 56 -4.61 -2.78 2.43
N ILE A 57 -5.75 -3.29 1.99
CA ILE A 57 -7.07 -2.95 2.50
C ILE A 57 -7.74 -4.21 3.00
N GLU A 58 -8.18 -4.16 4.26
CA GLU A 58 -9.05 -5.16 4.85
C GLU A 58 -10.48 -4.62 4.85
N PHE A 59 -11.42 -5.39 4.30
CA PHE A 59 -12.81 -4.96 4.19
C PHE A 59 -13.80 -6.10 4.44
N ASP A 60 -15.00 -5.71 4.85
CA ASP A 60 -16.17 -6.57 4.89
C ASP A 60 -16.85 -6.55 3.53
N SER A 61 -16.99 -7.73 2.95
CA SER A 61 -17.65 -8.01 1.68
C SER A 61 -19.10 -8.40 1.88
#